data_AF-A0A3P7N122-F1
#
_entry.id   AF-A0A3P7N122-F1
#
_cell.length_a   1.000
_cell.length_b   1.000
_cell.length_c   1.000
_cell.angle_alpha   90.00
_cell.angle_beta   90.00
_cell.angle_gamma   90.00
#
_symmetry.space_group_name_H-M   'P 1'
#
loop_
_entity.id
_entity.type
_entity.pdbx_description
1 polymer ?
#
loop_
_entity_poly.entity_id
_entity_poly.type
_entity_poly.pdbx_seq_one_letter_code
_entity_poly.pdbx_strand_id
1 'polypeptide(L)'
;KEWAAHADLPKHVEQMICNFPNNLHPMAQFVSAIAALNCESKFAEAYSSGVKKVRYWEFVYDDAMKLLAKLPTIAALIYRNLYRDGKFLNSLNKFSYSSMNMQLYLDSLYHFIGN
;
A
#
# COMPACT_ATOMS: atom_id res chain seq x y z
N LYS A 1 -13.22 -11.23 1.80
CA LYS A 1 -12.37 -12.27 1.16
C LYS A 1 -11.70 -11.74 -0.10
N GLU A 2 -12.42 -11.08 -1.01
CA GLU A 2 -11.82 -10.48 -2.23
C GLU A 2 -10.72 -9.45 -1.94
N TRP A 3 -10.88 -8.61 -0.92
CA TRP A 3 -9.87 -7.59 -0.58
C TRP A 3 -8.54 -8.20 -0.09
N ALA A 4 -8.60 -9.37 0.55
CA ALA A 4 -7.40 -10.08 1.00
C ALA A 4 -6.59 -10.66 -0.16
N ALA A 5 -7.24 -10.99 -1.29
CA ALA A 5 -6.57 -11.47 -2.50
C ALA A 5 -5.89 -10.34 -3.30
N HIS A 6 -6.26 -9.08 -3.02
CA HIS A 6 -5.67 -7.90 -3.67
C HIS A 6 -4.74 -7.11 -2.74
N ALA A 7 -4.50 -7.60 -1.52
CA ALA A 7 -3.63 -6.97 -0.53
C ALA A 7 -2.13 -7.17 -0.82
N ASP A 8 -1.80 -8.08 -1.74
CA ASP A 8 -0.40 -8.36 -2.13
C ASP A 8 0.21 -7.13 -2.81
N LEU A 9 1.36 -6.70 -2.29
CA LEU A 9 2.13 -5.62 -2.86
C LEU A 9 3.17 -6.11 -3.86
N PRO A 10 3.45 -5.32 -4.91
CA PRO A 10 4.55 -5.59 -5.80
C PRO A 10 5.87 -5.48 -5.05
N LYS A 11 6.80 -6.40 -5.32
CA LYS A 11 8.14 -6.42 -4.67
C LYS A 11 8.88 -5.08 -4.78
N HIS A 12 8.71 -4.34 -5.88
CA HIS A 12 9.37 -3.05 -6.07
C HIS A 12 8.89 -1.99 -5.06
N VAL A 13 7.60 -1.99 -4.70
CA VAL A 13 7.05 -1.06 -3.70
C VAL A 13 7.48 -1.46 -2.30
N GLU A 14 7.48 -2.76 -1.99
CA GLU A 14 7.97 -3.25 -0.69
C GLU A 14 9.44 -2.87 -0.45
N GLN A 15 10.30 -3.07 -1.47
CA GLN A 15 11.71 -2.68 -1.41
C GLN A 15 11.89 -1.17 -1.27
N MET A 16 11.09 -0.37 -1.98
CA MET A 16 11.12 1.08 -1.85
C MET A 16 10.77 1.52 -0.41
N ILE A 17 9.73 0.93 0.18
CA ILE A 17 9.33 1.23 1.57
C ILE A 17 10.42 0.81 2.58
N CYS A 18 11.09 -0.32 2.34
CA CYS A 18 12.19 -0.78 3.19
C CYS A 18 13.45 0.09 3.09
N ASN A 19 13.63 0.82 1.98
CA ASN A 19 14.80 1.65 1.74
C ASN A 19 14.61 3.12 2.10
N PHE A 20 13.45 3.52 2.62
CA PHE A 20 13.25 4.91 3.05
C PHE A 20 14.15 5.27 4.25
N PRO A 21 14.67 6.50 4.31
CA PRO A 21 15.46 6.93 5.46
C PRO A 21 14.54 7.11 6.68
N ASN A 22 15.04 6.70 7.86
CA ASN A 22 14.30 6.78 9.13
C ASN A 22 13.91 8.22 9.55
N ASN A 23 14.52 9.23 8.92
CA ASN A 23 14.21 10.65 9.13
C ASN A 23 13.02 11.16 8.27
N LEU A 24 12.52 10.35 7.33
CA LEU A 24 11.42 10.75 6.48
C LEU A 24 10.07 10.56 7.19
N HIS A 25 9.26 11.62 7.22
CA HIS A 25 7.95 11.60 7.87
C HIS A 25 7.08 10.43 7.37
N PRO A 26 6.40 9.69 8.26
CA PRO A 26 5.59 8.54 7.89
C PRO A 26 4.61 8.84 6.74
N MET A 27 3.93 9.99 6.79
CA MET A 27 2.99 10.40 5.75
C MET A 27 3.66 10.63 4.38
N ALA A 28 4.91 11.09 4.35
CA ALA A 28 5.65 11.27 3.10
C ALA A 28 6.04 9.92 2.48
N GLN A 29 6.42 8.94 3.31
CA GLN A 29 6.64 7.55 2.87
C GLN A 29 5.36 6.94 2.31
N PHE A 30 4.21 7.21 2.95
CA PHE A 30 2.90 6.70 2.55
C PHE A 30 2.45 7.23 1.19
N VAL A 31 2.51 8.56 1.00
CA VAL A 31 2.16 9.18 -0.28
C VAL A 31 3.10 8.70 -1.39
N SER A 32 4.40 8.58 -1.11
CA SER A 32 5.38 8.08 -2.09
C SER A 32 5.09 6.63 -2.51
N ALA A 33 4.74 5.77 -1.55
CA ALA A 33 4.35 4.38 -1.82
C ALA A 33 3.08 4.28 -2.68
N ILE A 34 2.08 5.12 -2.41
CA ILE A 34 0.86 5.20 -3.23
C ILE A 34 1.19 5.67 -4.65
N ALA A 35 2.06 6.66 -4.79
CA ALA A 35 2.47 7.15 -6.10
C ALA A 35 3.19 6.07 -6.92
N ALA A 36 4.04 5.25 -6.28
CA ALA A 36 4.72 4.14 -6.94
C ALA A 36 3.74 3.06 -7.45
N LEU A 37 2.65 2.80 -6.73
CA LEU A 37 1.62 1.85 -7.17
C LEU A 37 0.91 2.26 -8.46
N ASN A 38 0.98 3.52 -8.86
CA ASN A 38 0.39 4.00 -10.11
C ASN A 38 0.98 3.29 -11.35
N CYS A 39 2.18 2.72 -11.25
CA CYS A 39 2.81 1.97 -12.36
C CYS A 39 1.99 0.74 -12.79
N GLU A 40 1.14 0.19 -11.91
CA GLU A 40 0.29 -0.97 -12.19
C GLU A 40 -1.17 -0.58 -12.48
N SER A 41 -1.46 0.72 -12.62
CA SER A 41 -2.82 1.20 -12.89
C SER A 41 -3.29 0.71 -14.25
N LYS A 42 -4.36 -0.08 -14.25
CA LYS A 42 -5.04 -0.49 -15.49
C LYS A 42 -5.72 0.67 -16.16
N PHE A 43 -6.16 1.67 -15.38
CA PHE A 43 -6.71 2.90 -15.92
C PHE A 43 -5.66 3.68 -16.72
N ALA A 44 -4.43 3.81 -16.22
CA ALA A 44 -3.35 4.50 -16.95
C ALA A 44 -3.02 3.83 -18.29
N GLU A 45 -2.99 2.50 -18.31
CA GLU A 45 -2.80 1.70 -19.53
C GLU A 45 -4.00 1.84 -20.49
N ALA A 46 -5.23 1.67 -19.97
CA ALA A 46 -6.47 1.80 -20.74
C ALA A 46 -6.62 3.21 -21.35
N TYR A 47 -6.27 4.25 -20.61
CA TYR A 47 -6.28 5.63 -21.08
C TYR A 47 -5.30 5.83 -22.24
N SER A 48 -4.07 5.29 -22.11
CA SER A 48 -3.05 5.36 -23.15
C SER A 48 -3.42 4.56 -24.41
N SER A 49 -4.15 3.45 -24.25
CA SER A 49 -4.64 2.61 -25.35
C SER A 49 -5.88 3.18 -26.09
N GLY A 50 -6.43 4.32 -25.65
CA GLY A 50 -7.54 5.00 -26.33
C GLY A 50 -8.92 4.40 -26.05
N VAL A 51 -9.16 3.87 -24.85
CA VAL A 51 -10.46 3.32 -24.46
C VAL A 51 -11.58 4.38 -24.51
N LYS A 52 -12.80 3.97 -24.83
CA LYS A 52 -13.97 4.87 -24.85
C LYS A 52 -14.24 5.45 -23.46
N LYS A 53 -14.51 6.76 -23.40
CA LYS A 53 -14.85 7.51 -22.17
C LYS A 53 -15.95 6.86 -21.32
N VAL A 54 -16.90 6.15 -21.95
CA VAL A 54 -18.00 5.44 -21.27
C VAL A 54 -17.51 4.29 -20.39
N ARG A 55 -16.34 3.70 -20.67
CA ARG A 55 -15.78 2.58 -19.89
C ARG A 55 -14.77 3.03 -18.83
N TYR A 56 -14.44 4.32 -18.74
CA TYR A 56 -13.43 4.80 -17.78
C TYR A 56 -13.78 4.48 -16.34
N TRP A 57 -15.07 4.54 -15.97
CA TRP A 57 -15.51 4.24 -14.61
C TRP A 57 -15.20 2.80 -14.19
N GLU A 58 -15.20 1.84 -15.12
CA GLU A 58 -14.92 0.43 -14.82
C GLU A 58 -13.47 0.27 -14.37
N PHE A 59 -12.54 0.89 -15.10
CA PHE A 59 -11.11 0.86 -14.78
C PHE A 59 -10.77 1.66 -13.53
N VAL A 60 -11.38 2.85 -13.37
CA VAL A 60 -11.19 3.67 -12.16
C VAL A 60 -11.73 2.95 -10.92
N TYR A 61 -12.88 2.28 -11.03
CA TYR A 61 -13.46 1.53 -9.93
C TYR A 61 -12.58 0.34 -9.52
N ASP A 62 -12.11 -0.45 -10.49
CA ASP A 62 -11.22 -1.60 -10.23
C ASP A 62 -9.89 -1.15 -9.60
N ASP A 63 -9.28 -0.08 -10.12
CA ASP A 63 -8.03 0.48 -9.57
C ASP A 63 -8.24 1.08 -8.17
N ALA A 64 -9.36 1.77 -7.91
CA ALA A 64 -9.68 2.29 -6.59
C ALA A 64 -9.90 1.19 -5.55
N MET A 65 -10.60 0.11 -5.92
CA MET A 65 -10.80 -1.05 -5.03
C MET A 65 -9.47 -1.73 -4.69
N LYS A 66 -8.59 -1.92 -5.68
CA LYS A 66 -7.25 -2.48 -5.47
C LYS A 66 -6.39 -1.56 -4.60
N LEU A 67 -6.45 -0.26 -4.82
CA LEU A 67 -5.70 0.70 -4.01
C LEU A 67 -6.12 0.61 -2.55
N LEU A 68 -7.44 0.67 -2.27
CA LEU A 68 -7.98 0.55 -0.91
C LEU A 68 -7.57 -0.75 -0.22
N ALA A 69 -7.50 -1.86 -0.96
CA ALA A 69 -7.03 -3.14 -0.43
C ALA A 69 -5.53 -3.13 -0.05
N LYS A 70 -4.70 -2.35 -0.76
CA LYS A 70 -3.24 -2.24 -0.54
C LYS A 70 -2.84 -1.21 0.52
N LEU A 71 -3.66 -0.17 0.78
CA LEU A 71 -3.38 0.86 1.79
C LEU A 71 -3.03 0.30 3.19
N PRO A 72 -3.74 -0.72 3.73
CA PRO A 72 -3.36 -1.37 4.98
C PRO A 72 -1.95 -1.88 5.02
N THR A 73 -1.57 -2.59 3.97
CA THR A 73 -0.30 -3.26 3.90
C THR A 73 0.84 -2.25 3.78
N ILE A 74 0.61 -1.11 3.11
CA ILE A 74 1.60 -0.01 3.05
C ILE A 74 1.77 0.64 4.42
N ALA A 75 0.68 1.04 5.07
CA ALA A 75 0.74 1.72 6.37
C ALA A 75 1.44 0.84 7.42
N ALA A 76 1.10 -0.45 7.42
CA ALA A 76 1.72 -1.50 8.19
C ALA A 76 3.25 -1.59 8.04
N LEU A 77 3.73 -1.60 6.79
CA LEU A 77 5.16 -1.68 6.48
C LEU A 77 5.90 -0.44 6.97
N ILE A 78 5.34 0.76 6.75
CA ILE A 78 5.94 2.03 7.19
C ILE A 78 6.01 2.09 8.71
N TYR A 79 4.90 1.78 9.40
CA TYR A 79 4.86 1.76 10.87
C TYR A 79 5.88 0.78 11.44
N ARG A 80 6.02 -0.40 10.83
CA ARG A 80 7.02 -1.39 11.24
C ARG A 80 8.45 -0.91 11.02
N ASN A 81 8.75 -0.23 9.91
CA ASN A 81 10.10 0.25 9.62
C ASN A 81 10.51 1.38 10.58
N LEU A 82 9.59 2.28 10.92
CA LEU A 82 9.88 3.42 11.81
C LEU A 82 9.94 3.04 13.30
N TYR A 83 9.05 2.17 13.78
CA TYR A 83 8.88 1.92 15.22
C TYR A 83 9.35 0.54 15.71
N ARG A 84 9.72 -0.38 14.81
CA ARG A 84 10.14 -1.76 15.18
C ARG A 84 11.51 -2.18 14.62
N ASP A 85 12.40 -1.22 14.33
CA ASP A 85 13.81 -1.45 13.93
C ASP A 85 14.01 -2.49 12.80
N GLY A 86 13.04 -2.66 11.88
CA GLY A 86 13.16 -3.62 10.77
C GLY A 86 13.33 -5.11 11.17
N LYS A 87 13.23 -5.48 12.46
CA LYS A 87 13.64 -6.78 13.05
C LYS A 87 12.93 -8.05 12.56
N PHE A 88 11.98 -7.97 11.63
CA PHE A 88 11.10 -9.09 11.24
C PHE A 88 11.33 -9.61 9.81
N LEU A 89 12.44 -9.26 9.14
CA LEU A 89 12.74 -9.79 7.79
C LEU A 89 12.93 -11.33 7.76
N ASN A 90 13.11 -11.98 8.91
CA ASN A 90 13.35 -13.43 8.99
C ASN A 90 12.10 -14.30 9.25
N SER A 91 10.91 -13.73 9.42
CA SER A 91 9.68 -14.48 9.77
C SER A 91 8.55 -14.33 8.73
N LEU A 92 8.92 -13.98 7.50
CA LEU A 92 8.05 -13.90 6.31
C LEU A 92 7.52 -15.24 5.81
N ASN A 93 7.31 -16.23 6.69
CA ASN A 93 6.68 -17.49 6.32
C ASN A 93 5.29 -17.70 6.96
N LYS A 94 4.76 -16.77 7.77
CA LYS A 94 3.45 -17.04 8.41
C LYS A 94 2.60 -15.89 8.94
N PHE A 95 2.91 -14.62 8.67
CA PHE A 95 1.96 -13.54 8.97
C PHE A 95 1.13 -13.27 7.72
N SER A 96 -0.07 -13.83 7.68
CA SER A 96 -1.04 -13.49 6.65
C SER A 96 -1.26 -11.98 6.69
N TYR A 97 -0.98 -11.27 5.60
CA TYR A 97 -1.24 -9.82 5.50
C TYR A 97 -2.72 -9.48 5.75
N SER A 98 -3.61 -10.47 5.57
CA SER A 98 -5.03 -10.41 5.94
C SER A 98 -5.31 -10.46 7.46
N SER A 99 -4.34 -10.87 8.30
CA SER A 99 -4.50 -10.97 9.77
C SER A 99 -3.86 -9.81 10.52
N MET A 100 -3.51 -8.72 9.84
CA MET A 100 -3.16 -7.49 10.54
C MET A 100 -4.40 -6.95 11.25
N ASN A 101 -4.40 -7.09 12.58
CA ASN A 101 -5.46 -6.61 13.44
C ASN A 101 -5.78 -5.15 13.10
N MET A 102 -7.05 -4.85 12.88
CA MET A 102 -7.59 -3.50 12.66
C MET A 102 -7.12 -2.50 13.73
N GLN A 103 -6.74 -3.00 14.92
CA GLN A 103 -6.11 -2.23 15.99
C GLN A 103 -4.74 -1.62 15.60
N LEU A 104 -3.84 -2.39 14.97
CA LEU A 104 -2.55 -1.87 14.49
C LEU A 104 -2.75 -0.82 13.39
N TYR A 105 -3.83 -0.97 12.62
CA TYR A 105 -4.22 -0.02 11.60
C TYR A 105 -4.67 1.32 12.21
N LEU A 106 -5.52 1.26 13.24
CA LEU A 106 -5.95 2.43 14.00
C LEU A 106 -4.75 3.10 14.67
N ASP A 107 -3.90 2.34 15.36
CA ASP A 107 -2.72 2.87 16.04
C ASP A 107 -1.76 3.57 15.06
N SER A 108 -1.57 3.00 13.87
CA SER A 108 -0.81 3.64 12.79
C SER A 108 -1.51 4.93 12.34
N LEU A 109 -2.80 4.91 12.00
CA LEU A 109 -3.51 6.10 11.53
C LEU A 109 -3.52 7.24 12.56
N TYR A 110 -3.76 6.94 13.85
CA TYR A 110 -3.72 7.94 14.91
C TYR A 110 -2.35 8.60 15.02
N HIS A 111 -1.28 7.84 14.87
CA HIS A 111 0.07 8.38 14.94
C HIS A 111 0.48 9.17 13.68
N PHE A 112 -0.11 8.85 12.53
CA PHE A 112 0.10 9.57 11.27
C PHE A 112 -0.66 10.91 11.20
N ILE A 113 -1.79 11.06 11.91
CA ILE A 113 -2.63 12.28 11.91
C ILE A 113 -2.39 13.14 13.16
N GLY A 114 -1.89 12.57 14.26
CA GLY A 114 -1.77 13.22 15.57
C GLY A 114 -0.50 14.01 15.84
N ASN A 115 0.36 14.28 14.84
CA ASN A 115 1.52 15.18 14.95
C ASN A 115 1.37 16.38 14.02
#